data_AF-A0A3D2JS48-F1
#
_entry.id   AF-A0A3D2JS48-F1
#
_cell.length_a   1.000
_cell.length_b   1.000
_cell.length_c   1.000
_cell.angle_alpha   90.00
_cell.angle_beta   90.00
_cell.angle_gamma   90.00
#
_symmetry.space_group_name_H-M   'P 1'
#
loop_
_entity.id
_entity.type
_entity.pdbx_description
1 polymer ?
#
loop_
_entity_poly.entity_id
_entity_poly.type
_entity_poly.pdbx_seq_one_letter_code
_entity_poly.pdbx_strand_id
1 'polypeptide(L)'
;MVLANPPADPEQRDAVSESEAAVVEARRNYMLNEVGYQQIQGTKPQTLGYGLNDSPAGLAGWIVEKFHGWSDLPQDEAGNLDNNFSKDEILTNISIYWFTGSITSSARIYYENRNSPRLKPMSYINVPTGAAIFPAEIYILPRAWVEAAYDLRQWTVMPEGGHFAALEQPQSYLQDLREFYRLLR
;
A
#
# COMPACT_ATOMS: atom_id res chain seq x y z
N MET A 1 -2.11 -4.29 -2.75
CA MET A 1 -1.71 -3.34 -3.81
C MET A 1 -1.40 -4.02 -5.15
N VAL A 2 -2.14 -3.67 -6.19
CA VAL A 2 -1.84 -3.98 -7.61
C VAL A 2 -1.38 -2.70 -8.30
N LEU A 3 -0.47 -2.78 -9.28
CA LEU A 3 0.09 -1.61 -9.95
C LEU A 3 -0.16 -1.66 -11.46
N ALA A 4 -0.88 -0.70 -12.01
CA ALA A 4 -1.13 -0.55 -13.44
C ALA A 4 -0.88 0.88 -13.88
N ASN A 5 -0.27 1.04 -15.07
CA ASN A 5 -0.20 2.34 -15.74
C ASN A 5 -1.52 2.59 -16.49
N PRO A 6 -1.85 3.85 -16.82
CA PRO A 6 -2.93 4.14 -17.74
C PRO A 6 -2.75 3.36 -19.05
N PRO A 7 -3.79 2.64 -19.53
CA PRO A 7 -3.74 1.92 -20.80
C PRO A 7 -3.40 2.86 -21.97
N ALA A 8 -2.67 2.32 -22.96
CA ALA A 8 -2.39 3.06 -24.19
C ALA A 8 -3.66 3.25 -25.03
N ASP A 9 -4.58 2.29 -24.97
CA ASP A 9 -5.89 2.35 -25.59
C ASP A 9 -6.79 3.37 -24.88
N PRO A 10 -7.23 4.45 -25.56
CA PRO A 10 -8.12 5.45 -24.99
C PRO A 10 -9.44 4.87 -24.50
N GLU A 11 -10.02 3.89 -25.18
CA GLU A 11 -11.32 3.32 -24.78
C GLU A 11 -11.22 2.64 -23.42
N GLN A 12 -10.16 1.85 -23.20
CA GLN A 12 -9.89 1.21 -21.92
C GLN A 12 -9.46 2.20 -20.83
N ARG A 13 -8.66 3.20 -21.20
CA ARG A 13 -8.21 4.23 -20.25
C ARG A 13 -9.36 5.05 -19.71
N ASP A 14 -10.32 5.38 -20.57
CA ASP A 14 -11.44 6.27 -20.26
C ASP A 14 -12.68 5.47 -19.76
N ALA A 15 -12.64 4.13 -19.78
CA ALA A 15 -13.64 3.22 -19.22
C ALA A 15 -13.60 3.16 -17.67
N VAL A 16 -13.69 4.32 -17.03
CA VAL A 16 -13.68 4.49 -15.57
C VAL A 16 -14.97 5.18 -15.18
N SER A 17 -15.73 4.62 -14.22
CA SER A 17 -16.96 5.27 -13.77
C SER A 17 -16.65 6.56 -13.03
N GLU A 18 -17.60 7.51 -13.00
CA GLU A 18 -17.44 8.75 -12.24
C GLU A 18 -17.19 8.49 -10.74
N SER A 19 -17.84 7.47 -10.18
CA SER A 19 -17.65 7.06 -8.79
C SER A 19 -16.24 6.51 -8.52
N GLU A 20 -15.70 5.69 -9.42
CA GLU A 20 -14.35 5.14 -9.32
C GLU A 20 -13.31 6.25 -9.50
N ALA A 21 -13.52 7.14 -10.48
CA ALA A 21 -12.65 8.31 -10.70
C ALA A 21 -12.60 9.23 -9.46
N ALA A 22 -13.74 9.46 -8.81
CA ALA A 22 -13.79 10.27 -7.59
C ALA A 22 -12.98 9.65 -6.44
N VAL A 23 -13.06 8.33 -6.25
CA VAL A 23 -12.27 7.62 -5.22
C VAL A 23 -10.78 7.69 -5.52
N VAL A 24 -10.40 7.41 -6.78
CA VAL A 24 -8.99 7.48 -7.23
C VAL A 24 -8.42 8.88 -7.03
N GLU A 25 -9.18 9.91 -7.41
CA GLU A 25 -8.76 11.30 -7.28
C GLU A 25 -8.66 11.75 -5.80
N ALA A 26 -9.63 11.39 -4.97
CA ALA A 26 -9.59 11.67 -3.54
C ALA A 26 -8.35 11.03 -2.89
N ARG A 27 -8.06 9.77 -3.21
CA ARG A 27 -6.88 9.08 -2.69
C ARG A 27 -5.58 9.67 -3.21
N ARG A 28 -5.52 10.02 -4.49
CA ARG A 28 -4.36 10.70 -5.10
C ARG A 28 -4.06 12.01 -4.38
N ASN A 29 -5.08 12.80 -4.09
CA ASN A 29 -4.94 14.08 -3.40
C ASN A 29 -4.48 13.92 -1.95
N TYR A 30 -5.02 12.94 -1.21
CA TYR A 30 -4.54 12.59 0.12
C TYR A 30 -3.03 12.25 0.10
N MET A 31 -2.61 11.41 -0.86
CA MET A 31 -1.23 10.97 -0.95
C MET A 31 -0.22 12.06 -1.35
N LEU A 32 -0.64 13.24 -1.82
CA LEU A 32 0.30 14.32 -2.18
C LEU A 32 1.19 14.75 -1.00
N ASN A 33 0.68 14.66 0.22
CA ASN A 33 1.42 15.03 1.43
C ASN A 33 2.08 13.83 2.15
N GLU A 34 1.81 12.59 1.70
CA GLU A 34 2.22 11.35 2.37
C GLU A 34 3.55 10.76 1.86
N VAL A 35 4.27 11.53 1.02
CA VAL A 35 5.42 11.02 0.26
C VAL A 35 6.78 11.42 0.84
N GLY A 36 6.84 12.17 1.93
CA GLY A 36 8.10 12.62 2.52
C GLY A 36 9.03 11.46 2.88
N TYR A 37 8.47 10.42 3.52
CA TYR A 37 9.21 9.22 3.94
C TYR A 37 9.90 8.52 2.75
N GLN A 38 9.19 8.34 1.63
CA GLN A 38 9.74 7.67 0.44
C GLN A 38 10.81 8.52 -0.25
N GLN A 39 10.71 9.86 -0.20
CA GLN A 39 11.69 10.75 -0.80
C GLN A 39 13.04 10.68 -0.08
N ILE A 40 13.03 10.71 1.26
CA ILE A 40 14.27 10.64 2.04
C ILE A 40 14.86 9.22 1.99
N GLN A 41 14.05 8.17 2.11
CA GLN A 41 14.49 6.78 1.96
C GLN A 41 15.02 6.51 0.55
N GLY A 42 14.43 7.14 -0.47
CA GLY A 42 14.87 7.00 -1.86
C GLY A 42 16.16 7.73 -2.21
N THR A 43 16.66 8.64 -1.36
CA THR A 43 17.86 9.45 -1.67
C THR A 43 19.00 9.21 -0.72
N LYS A 44 18.72 9.16 0.59
CA LYS A 44 19.72 9.09 1.66
C LYS A 44 19.30 8.06 2.73
N PRO A 45 19.00 6.80 2.36
CA PRO A 45 18.53 5.79 3.32
C PRO A 45 19.54 5.54 4.44
N GLN A 46 20.84 5.55 4.13
CA GLN A 46 21.91 5.36 5.13
C GLN A 46 21.95 6.51 6.14
N THR A 47 21.77 7.77 5.70
CA THR A 47 21.79 8.93 6.59
C THR A 47 20.60 8.93 7.54
N LEU A 48 19.39 8.68 7.01
CA LEU A 48 18.17 8.54 7.81
C LEU A 48 18.32 7.40 8.84
N GLY A 49 18.86 6.27 8.38
CA GLY A 49 19.01 5.07 9.17
C GLY A 49 19.80 5.23 10.47
N TYR A 50 20.80 6.12 10.50
CA TYR A 50 21.55 6.40 11.74
C TYR A 50 20.65 6.94 12.85
N GLY A 51 19.81 7.93 12.56
CA GLY A 51 18.91 8.51 13.57
C GLY A 51 17.82 7.54 14.01
N LEU A 52 17.25 6.77 13.07
CA LEU A 52 16.21 5.79 13.39
C LEU A 52 16.75 4.57 14.17
N ASN A 53 18.02 4.20 13.99
CA ASN A 53 18.65 3.14 14.79
C ASN A 53 19.19 3.62 16.15
N ASP A 54 19.37 4.93 16.35
CA ASP A 54 19.87 5.50 17.62
C ASP A 54 18.74 5.72 18.64
N SER A 55 17.52 6.04 18.16
CA SER A 55 16.38 6.36 19.02
C SER A 55 15.19 5.41 18.79
N PRO A 56 14.82 4.55 19.76
CA PRO A 56 13.64 3.70 19.62
C PRO A 56 12.35 4.51 19.56
N ALA A 57 12.30 5.69 20.21
CA ALA A 57 11.18 6.62 20.09
C ALA A 57 11.11 7.26 18.70
N GLY A 58 12.27 7.59 18.10
CA GLY A 58 12.35 8.09 16.73
C GLY A 58 11.89 7.04 15.71
N LEU A 59 12.31 5.79 15.87
CA LEU A 59 11.85 4.66 15.06
C LEU A 59 10.34 4.44 15.21
N ALA A 60 9.83 4.42 16.45
CA ALA A 60 8.42 4.25 16.73
C ALA A 60 7.59 5.35 16.07
N GLY A 61 7.98 6.63 16.23
CA GLY A 61 7.29 7.74 15.57
C GLY A 61 7.26 7.61 14.04
N TRP A 62 8.36 7.16 13.44
CA TRP A 62 8.47 6.95 11.99
C TRP A 62 7.53 5.85 11.47
N ILE A 63 7.34 4.78 12.25
CA ILE A 63 6.50 3.63 11.87
C ILE A 63 5.03 3.89 12.20
N VAL A 64 4.73 4.35 13.42
CA VAL A 64 3.36 4.57 13.91
C VAL A 64 2.60 5.58 13.06
N GLU A 65 3.28 6.61 12.55
CA GLU A 65 2.67 7.58 11.65
C GLU A 65 2.08 6.89 10.40
N LYS A 66 2.75 5.86 9.85
CA LYS A 66 2.23 5.08 8.72
C LYS A 66 1.09 4.16 9.10
N PHE A 67 1.12 3.56 10.29
CA PHE A 67 -0.04 2.86 10.82
C PHE A 67 -1.25 3.80 10.94
N HIS A 68 -1.07 5.05 11.34
CA HIS A 68 -2.16 6.02 11.41
C HIS A 68 -2.66 6.47 10.04
N GLY A 69 -1.78 6.92 9.14
CA GLY A 69 -2.17 7.51 7.86
C GLY A 69 -2.63 6.51 6.80
N TRP A 70 -2.31 5.22 6.95
CA TRP A 70 -2.61 4.20 5.93
C TRP A 70 -3.70 3.20 6.34
N SER A 71 -4.28 3.37 7.53
CA SER A 71 -5.34 2.49 8.02
C SER A 71 -6.71 3.14 7.82
N ASP A 72 -7.74 2.30 7.85
CA ASP A 72 -9.12 2.76 7.72
C ASP A 72 -9.63 3.34 9.04
N LEU A 73 -9.29 4.60 9.28
CA LEU A 73 -9.71 5.38 10.46
C LEU A 73 -9.85 6.88 10.13
N PRO A 74 -10.68 7.63 10.88
CA PRO A 74 -10.81 9.07 10.70
C PRO A 74 -9.46 9.79 10.81
N GLN A 75 -9.15 10.67 9.87
CA GLN A 75 -7.86 11.38 9.83
C GLN A 75 -7.87 12.71 10.59
N ASP A 76 -8.85 12.90 11.47
CA ASP A 76 -9.02 14.05 12.35
C ASP A 76 -8.83 13.63 13.83
N GLU A 77 -9.23 14.47 14.77
CA GLU A 77 -9.12 14.21 16.21
C GLU A 77 -9.93 12.98 16.68
N ALA A 78 -10.87 12.48 15.87
CA ALA A 78 -11.61 11.25 16.17
C ALA A 78 -10.85 9.99 15.75
N GLY A 79 -9.74 10.12 15.02
CA GLY A 79 -8.85 9.03 14.64
C GLY A 79 -8.21 8.37 15.85
N ASN A 80 -8.50 7.08 16.05
CA ASN A 80 -7.87 6.31 17.11
C ASN A 80 -7.32 4.99 16.56
N LEU A 81 -6.00 4.87 16.57
CA LEU A 81 -5.29 3.70 16.08
C LEU A 81 -5.62 2.42 16.87
N ASP A 82 -5.99 2.56 18.15
CA ASP A 82 -6.42 1.43 19.00
C ASP A 82 -7.72 0.76 18.48
N ASN A 83 -8.45 1.39 17.55
CA ASN A 83 -9.63 0.78 16.92
C ASN A 83 -9.26 -0.29 15.88
N ASN A 84 -8.07 -0.18 15.26
CA ASN A 84 -7.63 -1.05 14.16
C ASN A 84 -6.52 -2.01 14.61
N PHE A 85 -5.68 -1.62 15.58
CA PHE A 85 -4.57 -2.43 16.07
C PHE A 85 -4.42 -2.33 17.58
N SER A 86 -4.07 -3.44 18.21
CA SER A 86 -3.58 -3.42 19.58
C SER A 86 -2.19 -2.79 19.68
N LYS A 87 -1.86 -2.26 20.86
CA LYS A 87 -0.51 -1.76 21.15
C LYS A 87 0.55 -2.86 21.00
N ASP A 88 0.21 -4.10 21.35
CA ASP A 88 1.12 -5.24 21.22
C ASP A 88 1.43 -5.55 19.75
N GLU A 89 0.48 -5.44 18.83
CA GLU A 89 0.74 -5.62 17.38
C GLU A 89 1.69 -4.55 16.85
N ILE A 90 1.43 -3.28 17.19
CA ILE A 90 2.28 -2.16 16.74
C ILE A 90 3.68 -2.27 17.36
N LEU A 91 3.78 -2.49 18.66
CA LEU A 91 5.06 -2.63 19.37
C LEU A 91 5.81 -3.88 18.92
N THR A 92 5.13 -4.97 18.55
CA THR A 92 5.76 -6.14 17.96
C THR A 92 6.40 -5.81 16.62
N ASN A 93 5.69 -5.08 15.74
CA ASN A 93 6.25 -4.63 14.47
C ASN A 93 7.49 -3.75 14.68
N ILE A 94 7.40 -2.73 15.54
CA ILE A 94 8.52 -1.84 15.88
C ILE A 94 9.69 -2.63 16.48
N SER A 95 9.42 -3.60 17.35
CA SER A 95 10.43 -4.44 17.98
C SER A 95 11.20 -5.28 16.97
N ILE A 96 10.53 -5.80 15.93
CA ILE A 96 11.20 -6.49 14.83
C ILE A 96 12.22 -5.56 14.16
N TYR A 97 11.83 -4.33 13.81
CA TYR A 97 12.75 -3.35 13.22
C TYR A 97 13.90 -2.98 14.16
N TRP A 98 13.59 -2.72 15.43
CA TRP A 98 14.55 -2.28 16.43
C TRP A 98 15.60 -3.36 16.74
N PHE A 99 15.18 -4.56 17.14
CA PHE A 99 16.11 -5.60 17.57
C PHE A 99 16.92 -6.20 16.43
N THR A 100 16.47 -6.07 15.18
CA THR A 100 17.23 -6.50 14.00
C THR A 100 18.05 -5.38 13.36
N GLY A 101 17.90 -4.12 13.81
CA GLY A 101 18.55 -2.95 13.21
C GLY A 101 18.16 -2.73 11.73
N SER A 102 16.98 -3.21 11.32
CA SER A 102 16.66 -3.41 9.91
C SER A 102 16.04 -2.20 9.20
N ILE A 103 15.76 -1.09 9.91
CA ILE A 103 15.15 0.11 9.32
C ILE A 103 16.01 0.72 8.20
N THR A 104 17.34 0.65 8.34
CA THR A 104 18.26 1.15 7.30
C THR A 104 18.25 0.24 6.08
N SER A 105 18.26 -1.08 6.27
CA SER A 105 18.24 -2.05 5.18
C SER A 105 16.90 -2.09 4.45
N SER A 106 15.77 -1.96 5.17
CA SER A 106 14.44 -1.93 4.57
C SER A 106 14.24 -0.69 3.70
N ALA A 107 14.80 0.46 4.10
CA ALA A 107 14.73 1.69 3.33
C ALA A 107 15.45 1.63 1.97
N ARG A 108 16.41 0.70 1.78
CA ARG A 108 17.19 0.61 0.53
C ARG A 108 16.33 0.32 -0.69
N ILE A 109 15.21 -0.40 -0.54
CA ILE A 109 14.31 -0.67 -1.68
C ILE A 109 13.80 0.62 -2.34
N TYR A 110 13.60 1.69 -1.56
CA TYR A 110 13.20 3.00 -2.10
C TYR A 110 14.31 3.63 -2.93
N TYR A 111 15.56 3.50 -2.49
CA TYR A 111 16.72 3.99 -3.23
C TYR A 111 16.91 3.22 -4.53
N GLU A 112 16.84 1.89 -4.47
CA GLU A 112 16.98 1.04 -5.66
C GLU A 112 15.84 1.29 -6.65
N ASN A 113 14.59 1.37 -6.20
CA ASN A 113 13.44 1.67 -7.08
C ASN A 113 13.57 3.04 -7.75
N ARG A 114 14.16 4.03 -7.07
CA ARG A 114 14.37 5.37 -7.64
C ARG A 114 15.49 5.39 -8.69
N ASN A 115 16.56 4.63 -8.48
CA ASN A 115 17.75 4.63 -9.34
C ASN A 115 17.73 3.54 -10.42
N SER A 116 16.81 2.58 -10.30
CA SER A 116 16.61 1.55 -11.32
C SER A 116 16.02 2.20 -12.59
N PRO A 117 16.65 2.04 -13.76
CA PRO A 117 16.05 2.48 -15.00
C PRO A 117 14.69 1.77 -15.18
N ARG A 118 13.68 2.48 -15.67
CA ARG A 118 12.40 1.86 -16.05
C ARG A 118 12.65 0.94 -17.24
N LEU A 119 12.98 -0.32 -16.98
CA LEU A 119 13.28 -1.32 -17.99
C LEU A 119 11.96 -1.75 -18.64
N LYS A 120 11.58 -1.01 -19.69
CA LYS A 120 10.40 -1.21 -20.55
C LYS A 120 9.05 -0.94 -19.86
N PRO A 121 8.00 -0.55 -20.63
CA PRO A 121 6.63 -0.56 -20.13
C PRO A 121 6.32 -1.97 -19.61
N MET A 122 5.63 -2.07 -18.47
CA MET A 122 5.10 -3.34 -18.00
C MET A 122 4.26 -3.96 -19.12
N SER A 123 4.72 -5.06 -19.69
CA SER A 123 3.92 -5.85 -20.61
C SER A 123 2.75 -6.48 -19.84
N TYR A 124 1.71 -6.89 -20.57
CA TYR A 124 0.60 -7.64 -20.00
C TYR A 124 1.10 -8.84 -19.17
N ILE A 125 0.60 -8.95 -17.94
CA ILE A 125 0.93 -10.04 -17.01
C ILE A 125 -0.12 -11.14 -17.19
N ASN A 126 0.27 -12.23 -17.85
CA ASN A 126 -0.61 -13.37 -18.15
C ASN A 126 -0.73 -14.38 -17.00
N VAL A 127 -0.31 -14.02 -15.79
CA VAL A 127 -0.47 -14.83 -14.59
C VAL A 127 -1.84 -14.53 -13.99
N PRO A 128 -2.68 -15.54 -13.67
CA PRO A 128 -3.95 -15.33 -13.01
C PRO A 128 -3.80 -14.43 -11.78
N THR A 129 -4.52 -13.32 -11.77
CA THR A 129 -4.38 -12.25 -10.78
C THR A 129 -5.71 -12.00 -10.07
N GLY A 130 -5.67 -11.90 -8.75
CA GLY A 130 -6.80 -11.45 -7.92
C GLY A 130 -6.49 -10.11 -7.28
N ALA A 131 -7.48 -9.24 -7.17
CA ALA A 131 -7.35 -7.92 -6.56
C ALA A 131 -8.46 -7.67 -5.53
N ALA A 132 -8.05 -7.51 -4.26
CA ALA A 132 -8.90 -6.99 -3.19
C ALA A 132 -8.62 -5.49 -2.99
N ILE A 133 -9.65 -4.67 -3.12
CA ILE A 133 -9.58 -3.21 -3.10
C ILE A 133 -10.16 -2.70 -1.79
N PHE A 134 -9.27 -2.32 -0.88
CA PHE A 134 -9.61 -1.78 0.44
C PHE A 134 -9.80 -0.25 0.36
N PRO A 135 -10.84 0.31 1.00
CA PRO A 135 -11.20 1.72 0.82
C PRO A 135 -10.12 2.71 1.28
N ALA A 136 -9.32 2.37 2.29
CA ALA A 136 -8.23 3.23 2.78
C ALA A 136 -6.84 2.87 2.22
N GLU A 137 -6.74 2.00 1.22
CA GLU A 137 -5.47 1.67 0.53
C GLU A 137 -4.79 2.93 -0.04
N ILE A 138 -3.46 2.99 0.06
CA ILE A 138 -2.68 4.18 -0.33
C ILE A 138 -2.65 4.41 -1.84
N TYR A 139 -2.90 3.35 -2.62
CA TYR A 139 -2.92 3.40 -4.08
C TYR A 139 -4.14 2.64 -4.61
N ILE A 140 -5.16 3.40 -5.01
CA ILE A 140 -6.36 2.87 -5.67
C ILE A 140 -6.25 3.18 -7.16
N LEU A 141 -6.47 2.17 -7.99
CA LEU A 141 -6.41 2.26 -9.44
C LEU A 141 -7.76 1.83 -10.04
N PRO A 142 -8.15 2.40 -11.19
CA PRO A 142 -9.34 1.95 -11.89
C PRO A 142 -9.25 0.47 -12.30
N ARG A 143 -10.37 -0.25 -12.19
CA ARG A 143 -10.46 -1.66 -12.60
C ARG A 143 -10.04 -1.86 -14.04
N ALA A 144 -10.51 -1.01 -14.95
CA ALA A 144 -10.19 -1.11 -16.37
C ALA A 144 -8.68 -1.05 -16.64
N TRP A 145 -7.93 -0.28 -15.86
CA TRP A 145 -6.47 -0.18 -15.99
C TRP A 145 -5.79 -1.46 -15.53
N VAL A 146 -6.31 -2.10 -14.48
CA VAL A 146 -5.83 -3.38 -13.98
C VAL A 146 -6.17 -4.51 -14.97
N GLU A 147 -7.37 -4.53 -15.54
CA GLU A 147 -7.78 -5.51 -16.56
C GLU A 147 -6.92 -5.42 -17.83
N ALA A 148 -6.52 -4.21 -18.23
CA ALA A 148 -5.63 -4.01 -19.37
C ALA A 148 -4.18 -4.47 -19.10
N ALA A 149 -3.77 -4.54 -17.82
CA ALA A 149 -2.41 -4.88 -17.43
C ALA A 149 -2.23 -6.35 -16.98
N TYR A 150 -3.31 -7.03 -16.58
CA TYR A 150 -3.26 -8.35 -15.93
C TYR A 150 -4.32 -9.32 -16.45
N ASP A 151 -4.04 -10.63 -16.34
CA ASP A 151 -5.05 -11.69 -16.40
C ASP A 151 -5.89 -11.70 -15.11
N LEU A 152 -6.75 -10.68 -14.98
CA LEU A 152 -7.56 -10.45 -13.79
C LEU A 152 -8.71 -11.46 -13.70
N ARG A 153 -8.65 -12.35 -12.70
CA ARG A 153 -9.66 -13.39 -12.44
C ARG A 153 -10.62 -13.03 -11.32
N GLN A 154 -10.22 -12.13 -10.44
CA GLN A 154 -11.03 -11.72 -9.30
C GLN A 154 -10.81 -10.24 -9.01
N TRP A 155 -11.91 -9.52 -8.81
CA TRP A 155 -11.94 -8.12 -8.40
C TRP A 155 -12.98 -7.96 -7.29
N THR A 156 -12.52 -7.66 -6.10
CA THR A 156 -13.36 -7.53 -4.90
C THR A 156 -13.16 -6.16 -4.31
N VAL A 157 -14.25 -5.38 -4.24
CA VAL A 157 -14.25 -4.11 -3.50
C VAL A 157 -14.67 -4.42 -2.06
N MET A 158 -13.77 -4.16 -1.12
CA MET A 158 -13.97 -4.46 0.30
C MET A 158 -14.78 -3.35 0.98
N PRO A 159 -15.62 -3.68 1.97
CA PRO A 159 -16.45 -2.69 2.65
C PRO A 159 -15.68 -1.79 3.63
N GLU A 160 -14.57 -2.29 4.18
CA GLU A 160 -13.73 -1.62 5.18
C GLU A 160 -12.30 -2.16 5.12
N GLY A 161 -11.37 -1.43 5.74
CA GLY A 161 -9.94 -1.75 5.86
C GLY A 161 -9.05 -0.86 4.99
N GLY A 162 -7.76 -0.81 5.34
CA GLY A 162 -6.77 0.02 4.68
C GLY A 162 -5.61 -0.76 4.10
N HIS A 163 -4.43 -0.14 4.13
CA HIS A 163 -3.20 -0.69 3.58
C HIS A 163 -2.76 -1.97 4.30
N PHE A 164 -3.04 -2.08 5.59
CA PHE A 164 -2.67 -3.25 6.40
C PHE A 164 -3.80 -4.29 6.42
N ALA A 165 -4.37 -4.58 5.24
CA ALA A 165 -5.53 -5.45 5.04
C ALA A 165 -5.54 -6.74 5.87
N ALA A 166 -4.41 -7.45 5.95
CA ALA A 166 -4.30 -8.71 6.69
C ALA A 166 -4.33 -8.54 8.23
N LEU A 167 -3.97 -7.34 8.73
CA LEU A 167 -4.03 -6.99 10.15
C LEU A 167 -5.38 -6.35 10.50
N GLU A 168 -5.86 -5.42 9.66
CA GLU A 168 -7.12 -4.70 9.91
C GLU A 168 -8.35 -5.59 9.69
N GLN A 169 -8.34 -6.39 8.62
CA GLN A 169 -9.50 -7.16 8.17
C GLN A 169 -9.12 -8.62 7.85
N PRO A 170 -8.58 -9.38 8.83
CA PRO A 170 -8.01 -10.69 8.60
C PRO A 170 -9.00 -11.71 8.02
N GLN A 171 -10.27 -11.64 8.43
CA GLN A 171 -11.31 -12.56 7.96
C GLN A 171 -11.68 -12.29 6.50
N SER A 172 -11.96 -11.03 6.15
CA SER A 172 -12.30 -10.60 4.79
C SER A 172 -11.13 -10.85 3.84
N TYR A 173 -9.90 -10.51 4.24
CA TYR A 173 -8.68 -10.81 3.50
C TYR A 173 -8.52 -12.32 3.23
N LEU A 174 -8.66 -13.15 4.26
CA LEU A 174 -8.50 -14.60 4.13
C LEU A 174 -9.62 -15.24 3.29
N GLN A 175 -10.85 -14.74 3.41
CA GLN A 175 -11.97 -15.22 2.62
C GLN A 175 -11.75 -14.95 1.13
N ASP A 176 -11.41 -13.72 0.77
CA ASP A 176 -11.15 -13.32 -0.62
C ASP A 176 -10.00 -14.13 -1.24
N LEU A 177 -8.92 -14.34 -0.46
CA LEU A 177 -7.82 -15.20 -0.86
C LEU A 177 -8.29 -16.64 -1.13
N ARG A 178 -9.12 -17.21 -0.26
CA ARG A 178 -9.66 -18.57 -0.45
C ARG A 178 -10.57 -18.67 -1.68
N GLU A 179 -11.38 -17.65 -1.94
CA GLU A 179 -12.23 -17.57 -3.12
C GLU A 179 -11.38 -17.54 -4.40
N PHE A 180 -10.31 -16.74 -4.41
CA PHE A 180 -9.37 -16.69 -5.53
C PHE A 180 -8.73 -18.05 -5.80
N TYR A 181 -8.22 -18.71 -4.75
CA TYR A 181 -7.61 -20.03 -4.90
C TYR A 181 -8.58 -21.11 -5.37
N ARG A 182 -9.90 -20.95 -5.21
CA ARG A 182 -10.89 -21.89 -5.77
C ARG A 182 -11.01 -21.76 -7.29
N LEU A 183 -10.70 -20.60 -7.87
CA LEU A 183 -10.70 -20.38 -9.32
C LEU A 183 -9.51 -21.06 -10.03
N LEU A 184 -8.46 -21.41 -9.26
CA LEU A 184 -7.19 -21.96 -9.77
C LEU A 184 -7.05 -23.47 -9.57
N ARG A 185 -8.06 -24.13 -8.99
CA ARG A 185 -8.05 -25.56 -8.66
C ARG A 185 -8.80 -26.37 -9.69
#